data_AF-A0A3P3R017-F1
#
_entry.id   AF-A0A3P3R017-F1
#
_cell.length_a   1.000
_cell.length_b   1.000
_cell.length_c   1.000
_cell.angle_alpha   90.00
_cell.angle_beta   90.00
_cell.angle_gamma   90.00
#
_symmetry.space_group_name_H-M   'P 1'
#
loop_
_entity.id
_entity.type
_entity.pdbx_description
1 polymer ?
#
loop_
_entity_poly.entity_id
_entity_poly.type
_entity_poly.pdbx_seq_one_letter_code
_entity_poly.pdbx_strand_id
1 'polypeptide(L)'
;MRKLDNRTYIILLAVSTVFWFLFYKNNQIHLSVVLNALLLIYIREYKKAIKFAITYIMMILLACLFAGKIALMYIVLNMLARSIPIIMVVTCIVSGNSSELMSSLQKLKIPKPIIVMICIMIRFFPVLSKESVAIRNGMKARGIFSGWQDYVKHPFLAYECFIIPLIIRCIKLSDELGATAELRGLNADKNRTCIYDVRFGLKDVFAVIVYGTVIGLIYFGA
;
A
#
# COMPACT_ATOMS: atom_id res chain seq x y z
N MET A 1 15.67 9.47 15.13
CA MET A 1 16.32 9.52 13.80
C MET A 1 15.22 9.70 12.76
N ARG A 2 15.32 10.74 11.90
CA ARG A 2 14.28 11.18 10.96
C ARG A 2 13.81 10.01 10.07
N LYS A 3 12.52 9.67 10.12
CA LYS A 3 11.83 8.85 9.11
C LYS A 3 11.97 9.59 7.77
N LEU A 4 12.31 8.89 6.69
CA LEU A 4 12.29 9.48 5.34
C LEU A 4 10.88 9.97 5.03
N ASP A 5 10.79 11.08 4.30
CA ASP A 5 9.51 11.61 3.86
C ASP A 5 8.81 10.62 2.93
N ASN A 6 7.50 10.46 3.08
CA ASN A 6 6.73 9.51 2.26
C ASN A 6 6.75 9.83 0.76
N ARG A 7 7.06 11.07 0.38
CA ARG A 7 7.30 11.44 -1.02
C ARG A 7 8.51 10.73 -1.62
N THR A 8 9.56 10.55 -0.83
CA THR A 8 10.76 9.81 -1.26
C THR A 8 10.36 8.40 -1.68
N TYR A 9 9.50 7.73 -0.91
CA TYR A 9 9.00 6.40 -1.28
C TYR A 9 8.11 6.40 -2.53
N ILE A 10 7.30 7.45 -2.76
CA ILE A 10 6.50 7.58 -3.99
C ILE A 10 7.42 7.75 -5.21
N ILE A 11 8.46 8.57 -5.10
CA ILE A 11 9.46 8.77 -6.17
C ILE A 11 10.22 7.46 -6.41
N LEU A 12 10.68 6.80 -5.35
CA LEU A 12 11.34 5.51 -5.41
C LEU A 12 10.46 4.49 -6.12
N LEU A 13 9.17 4.39 -5.77
CA LEU A 13 8.20 3.52 -6.43
C LEU A 13 8.08 3.83 -7.92
N ALA A 14 7.90 5.10 -8.29
CA ALA A 14 7.81 5.50 -9.70
C ALA A 14 9.08 5.07 -10.47
N VAL A 15 10.26 5.33 -9.92
CA VAL A 15 11.54 4.91 -10.48
C VAL A 15 11.59 3.38 -10.61
N SER A 16 11.30 2.63 -9.54
CA SER A 16 11.29 1.16 -9.57
C SER A 16 10.31 0.60 -10.60
N THR A 17 9.14 1.20 -10.80
CA THR A 17 8.17 0.76 -11.81
C THR A 17 8.65 1.00 -13.24
N VAL A 18 9.30 2.13 -13.51
CA VAL A 18 9.89 2.40 -14.83
C VAL A 18 11.01 1.41 -15.13
N PHE A 19 11.91 1.17 -14.17
CA PHE A 19 13.01 0.24 -14.35
C PHE A 19 12.57 -1.23 -14.42
N TRP A 20 11.50 -1.60 -13.71
CA TRP A 20 10.90 -2.92 -13.85
C TRP A 20 10.49 -3.26 -15.29
N PHE A 21 9.98 -2.26 -16.02
CA PHE A 21 9.64 -2.40 -17.44
C PHE A 21 10.90 -2.51 -18.32
N LEU A 22 11.95 -1.75 -18.00
CA LEU A 22 13.20 -1.71 -18.78
C LEU A 22 14.10 -2.94 -18.59
N PHE A 23 13.98 -3.67 -17.47
CA PHE A 23 14.86 -4.81 -17.21
C PHE A 23 14.60 -5.97 -18.18
N TYR A 24 15.60 -6.32 -18.98
CA TYR A 24 15.48 -7.45 -19.92
C TYR A 24 16.17 -8.72 -19.39
N LYS A 25 17.23 -8.56 -18.59
CA LYS A 25 18.06 -9.68 -18.09
C LYS A 25 17.66 -10.15 -16.70
N ASN A 26 17.73 -11.46 -16.44
CA ASN A 26 17.44 -12.03 -15.10
C ASN A 26 18.39 -11.49 -14.01
N ASN A 27 19.67 -11.25 -14.34
CA ASN A 27 20.64 -10.68 -13.39
C ASN A 27 20.20 -9.30 -12.85
N GLN A 28 19.62 -8.47 -13.72
CA GLN A 28 19.12 -7.15 -13.34
C GLN A 28 17.96 -7.23 -12.33
N ILE A 29 17.09 -8.24 -12.48
CA ILE A 29 15.97 -8.47 -11.58
C ILE A 29 16.49 -8.91 -10.20
N HIS A 30 17.45 -9.84 -10.14
CA HIS A 30 18.05 -10.27 -8.87
C HIS A 30 18.71 -9.10 -8.13
N LEU A 31 19.49 -8.27 -8.83
CA LEU A 31 20.11 -7.06 -8.30
C LEU A 31 19.07 -6.05 -7.79
N SER A 32 17.94 -5.90 -8.50
CA SER A 32 16.85 -5.01 -8.05
C SER A 32 16.19 -5.50 -6.76
N VAL A 33 16.06 -6.82 -6.54
CA VAL A 33 15.50 -7.36 -5.29
C VAL A 33 16.44 -7.11 -4.12
N VAL A 34 17.76 -7.30 -4.32
CA VAL A 34 18.77 -7.02 -3.28
C VAL A 34 18.74 -5.53 -2.90
N LEU A 35 18.68 -4.63 -3.88
CA LEU A 35 18.57 -3.20 -3.63
C LEU A 35 17.32 -2.84 -2.80
N ASN A 36 16.17 -3.39 -3.16
CA ASN A 36 14.92 -3.14 -2.44
C ASN A 36 14.91 -3.77 -1.05
N ALA A 37 15.59 -4.90 -0.86
CA ALA A 37 15.81 -5.49 0.46
C ALA A 37 16.68 -4.60 1.35
N LEU A 38 17.76 -4.02 0.80
CA LEU A 38 18.61 -3.05 1.51
C LEU A 38 17.82 -1.80 1.92
N LEU A 39 16.91 -1.34 1.06
CA LEU A 39 16.02 -0.22 1.37
C LEU A 39 15.10 -0.56 2.55
N LEU A 40 14.51 -1.75 2.60
CA LEU A 40 13.69 -2.21 3.74
C LEU A 40 14.48 -2.35 5.04
N ILE A 41 15.74 -2.80 4.96
CA ILE A 41 16.68 -2.88 6.08
C ILE A 41 16.99 -1.47 6.61
N TYR A 42 17.18 -0.49 5.72
CA TYR A 42 17.39 0.91 6.09
C TYR A 42 16.18 1.50 6.84
N ILE A 43 14.95 1.10 6.45
CA ILE A 43 13.70 1.49 7.12
C ILE A 43 13.49 0.78 8.48
N ARG A 44 14.38 -0.15 8.86
CA ARG A 44 14.31 -0.99 10.07
C ARG A 44 13.15 -1.99 10.12
N GLU A 45 12.57 -2.31 8.97
CA GLU A 45 11.49 -3.29 8.83
C GLU A 45 12.04 -4.69 8.47
N TYR A 46 13.00 -5.17 9.27
CA TYR A 46 13.78 -6.39 8.99
C TYR A 46 12.92 -7.65 8.82
N LYS A 47 11.83 -7.76 9.59
CA LYS A 47 10.90 -8.90 9.49
C LYS A 47 10.24 -9.00 8.11
N LYS A 48 9.87 -7.86 7.53
CA LYS A 48 9.26 -7.80 6.18
C LYS A 48 10.32 -8.08 5.11
N ALA A 49 11.51 -7.50 5.26
CA ALA A 49 12.63 -7.75 4.34
C ALA A 49 12.98 -9.24 4.22
N ILE A 50 13.13 -9.93 5.36
CA ILE A 50 13.44 -11.36 5.41
C ILE A 50 12.31 -12.19 4.79
N LYS A 51 11.06 -11.87 5.11
CA LYS A 51 9.90 -12.58 4.54
C LYS A 51 9.87 -12.46 3.01
N PHE A 52 10.09 -11.26 2.47
CA PHE A 52 10.12 -11.06 1.02
C PHE A 52 11.32 -11.75 0.34
N ALA A 53 12.50 -11.72 0.96
CA ALA A 53 13.66 -12.43 0.44
C ALA A 53 13.44 -13.95 0.39
N ILE A 54 12.87 -14.54 1.44
CA ILE A 54 12.52 -15.97 1.48
C ILE A 54 11.49 -16.29 0.39
N THR A 55 10.43 -15.48 0.26
CA THR A 55 9.42 -15.73 -0.78
C THR A 55 10.01 -15.65 -2.19
N TYR A 56 10.95 -14.73 -2.43
CA TYR A 56 11.61 -14.60 -3.72
C TYR A 56 12.49 -15.82 -4.05
N ILE A 57 13.32 -16.25 -3.10
CA ILE A 57 14.17 -17.43 -3.24
C ILE A 57 13.32 -18.69 -3.48
N MET A 58 12.22 -18.84 -2.71
CA MET A 58 11.30 -19.97 -2.86
C MET A 58 10.68 -20.00 -4.27
N MET A 59 10.27 -18.85 -4.80
CA MET A 59 9.68 -18.74 -6.15
C MET A 59 10.67 -19.07 -7.26
N ILE A 60 11.94 -18.65 -7.13
CA ILE A 60 13.00 -19.00 -8.10
C ILE A 60 13.32 -20.49 -8.05
N LEU A 61 13.40 -21.06 -6.85
CA LEU A 61 13.71 -22.47 -6.65
C LEU A 61 12.60 -23.35 -7.26
N LEU A 62 11.34 -22.98 -7.02
CA LEU A 62 10.19 -23.60 -7.68
C LEU A 62 10.27 -23.46 -9.20
N ALA A 63 10.58 -22.27 -9.72
CA ALA A 63 10.72 -22.07 -11.16
C ALA A 63 11.80 -23.01 -11.75
N CYS A 64 12.96 -23.13 -11.10
CA CYS A 64 14.04 -24.00 -11.56
C CYS A 64 13.65 -25.49 -11.58
N LEU A 65 12.89 -25.97 -10.59
CA LEU A 65 12.43 -27.36 -10.55
C LEU A 65 11.43 -27.70 -11.67
N PHE A 66 10.61 -26.73 -12.08
CA PHE A 66 9.62 -26.90 -13.14
C PHE A 66 10.13 -26.56 -14.53
N ALA A 67 11.33 -25.96 -14.65
CA ALA A 67 11.93 -25.53 -15.91
C ALA A 67 12.00 -26.64 -16.97
N GLY A 68 12.28 -27.89 -16.54
CA GLY A 68 12.36 -29.05 -17.44
C GLY A 68 11.06 -29.85 -17.60
N LYS A 69 10.01 -29.56 -16.82
CA LYS A 69 8.78 -30.37 -16.81
C LYS A 69 7.62 -29.69 -17.53
N ILE A 70 7.38 -28.41 -17.26
CA ILE A 70 6.20 -27.68 -17.74
C ILE A 70 6.58 -26.22 -18.04
N ALA A 71 6.74 -25.89 -19.31
CA ALA A 71 7.15 -24.55 -19.74
C ALA A 71 6.18 -23.43 -19.28
N LEU A 72 4.87 -23.69 -19.30
CA LEU A 72 3.86 -22.73 -18.83
C LEU A 72 4.03 -22.38 -17.35
N MET A 73 4.31 -23.37 -16.50
CA MET A 73 4.49 -23.17 -15.07
C MET A 73 5.76 -22.35 -14.77
N TYR A 74 6.84 -22.61 -15.52
CA TYR A 74 8.07 -21.81 -15.43
C TYR A 74 7.82 -20.33 -15.74
N ILE A 75 7.09 -20.03 -16.82
CA ILE A 75 6.78 -18.66 -17.22
C ILE A 75 5.94 -17.93 -16.15
N VAL A 76 4.89 -18.59 -15.63
CA VAL A 76 4.02 -18.01 -14.60
C VAL A 76 4.80 -17.74 -13.31
N LEU A 77 5.60 -18.70 -12.84
CA LEU A 77 6.40 -18.52 -11.62
C LEU A 77 7.43 -17.40 -11.78
N ASN A 78 8.07 -17.29 -12.94
CA ASN A 78 9.06 -16.25 -13.19
C ASN A 78 8.40 -14.86 -13.31
N MET A 79 7.22 -14.76 -13.93
CA MET A 79 6.41 -13.53 -13.94
C MET A 79 6.03 -13.09 -12.52
N LEU A 80 5.57 -14.02 -11.69
CA LEU A 80 5.24 -13.73 -10.29
C LEU A 80 6.49 -13.31 -9.50
N ALA A 81 7.61 -14.00 -9.65
CA ALA A 81 8.88 -13.64 -9.03
C ALA A 81 9.34 -12.23 -9.44
N ARG A 82 9.11 -11.85 -10.69
CA ARG A 82 9.44 -10.53 -11.23
C ARG A 82 8.59 -9.40 -10.64
N SER A 83 7.39 -9.67 -10.11
CA SER A 83 6.55 -8.64 -9.46
C SER A 83 6.93 -8.34 -8.00
N ILE A 84 7.70 -9.22 -7.34
CA ILE A 84 8.12 -9.08 -5.93
C ILE A 84 8.85 -7.76 -5.61
N PRO A 85 9.84 -7.27 -6.40
CA PRO A 85 10.52 -6.01 -6.07
C PRO A 85 9.59 -4.80 -6.03
N ILE A 86 8.53 -4.76 -6.85
CA ILE A 86 7.53 -3.69 -6.81
C ILE A 86 6.76 -3.76 -5.48
N ILE A 87 6.32 -4.95 -5.10
CA ILE A 87 5.57 -5.18 -3.86
C ILE A 87 6.41 -4.76 -2.65
N MET A 88 7.72 -5.03 -2.66
CA MET A 88 8.64 -4.60 -1.59
C MET A 88 8.65 -3.07 -1.42
N VAL A 89 8.72 -2.31 -2.52
CA VAL A 89 8.69 -0.84 -2.44
C VAL A 89 7.32 -0.32 -1.96
N VAL A 90 6.23 -0.93 -2.40
CA VAL A 90 4.88 -0.59 -1.91
C VAL A 90 4.78 -0.79 -0.39
N THR A 91 5.36 -1.87 0.15
CA THR A 91 5.30 -2.10 1.61
C THR A 91 6.05 -1.05 2.42
N CYS A 92 7.03 -0.36 1.84
CA CYS A 92 7.71 0.76 2.48
C CYS A 92 6.75 1.95 2.68
N ILE A 93 5.88 2.21 1.69
CA ILE A 93 4.85 3.25 1.77
C ILE A 93 3.79 2.90 2.84
N VAL A 94 3.32 1.65 2.83
CA VAL A 94 2.27 1.17 3.76
C VAL A 94 2.74 1.11 5.21
N SER A 95 4.04 0.87 5.43
CA SER A 95 4.64 0.87 6.78
C SER A 95 4.81 2.30 7.34
N GLY A 96 4.75 3.32 6.48
CA GLY A 96 4.75 4.72 6.88
C GLY A 96 3.45 5.14 7.57
N ASN A 97 3.46 6.29 8.25
CA ASN A 97 2.24 6.84 8.84
C ASN A 97 1.30 7.31 7.72
N SER A 98 0.04 6.87 7.75
CA SER A 98 -0.98 7.26 6.77
C SER A 98 -1.22 8.77 6.71
N SER A 99 -1.05 9.47 7.84
CA SER A 99 -1.17 10.93 7.94
C SER A 99 0.01 11.68 7.32
N GLU A 100 1.23 11.13 7.42
CA GLU A 100 2.43 11.68 6.74
C GLU A 100 2.34 11.46 5.23
N LEU A 101 1.76 10.34 4.79
CA LEU A 101 1.47 10.07 3.39
C LEU A 101 0.46 11.08 2.85
N MET A 102 -0.56 11.41 3.64
CA MET A 102 -1.56 12.42 3.28
C MET A 102 -0.95 13.80 3.07
N SER A 103 -0.12 14.26 4.01
CA SER A 103 0.55 15.56 3.89
C SER A 103 1.56 15.57 2.73
N SER A 104 2.16 14.40 2.44
CA SER A 104 3.00 14.21 1.27
C SER A 104 2.22 14.40 -0.04
N LEU A 105 1.04 13.77 -0.16
CA LEU A 105 0.12 13.91 -1.30
C LEU A 105 -0.48 15.32 -1.42
N GLN A 106 -0.71 16.02 -0.31
CA GLN A 106 -1.22 17.40 -0.30
C GLN A 106 -0.31 18.43 -0.97
N LYS A 107 1.02 18.25 -0.92
CA LYS A 107 1.95 19.19 -1.59
C LYS A 107 2.38 18.74 -2.99
N LEU A 108 2.02 17.53 -3.43
CA LEU A 108 1.95 17.23 -4.86
C LEU A 108 0.75 18.03 -5.36
N LYS A 109 0.93 18.95 -6.32
CA LYS A 109 -0.05 19.96 -6.76
C LYS A 109 -1.32 19.35 -7.42
N ILE A 110 -2.04 18.51 -6.69
CA ILE A 110 -3.31 17.90 -7.06
C ILE A 110 -4.42 18.90 -6.70
N PRO A 111 -5.52 18.98 -7.47
CA PRO A 111 -6.64 19.85 -7.14
C PRO A 111 -7.17 19.59 -5.73
N LYS A 112 -7.40 20.68 -5.00
CA LYS A 112 -7.88 20.73 -3.61
C LYS A 112 -9.00 19.73 -3.27
N PRO A 113 -10.10 19.61 -4.05
CA PRO A 113 -11.21 18.71 -3.70
C PRO A 113 -10.80 17.23 -3.69
N ILE A 114 -9.93 16.81 -4.62
CA ILE A 114 -9.50 15.42 -4.72
C ILE A 114 -8.68 15.03 -3.50
N ILE A 115 -7.80 15.92 -3.03
CA ILE A 115 -6.95 15.62 -1.88
C ILE A 115 -7.78 15.50 -0.59
N VAL A 116 -8.78 16.36 -0.41
CA VAL A 116 -9.68 16.28 0.74
C VAL A 116 -10.45 14.96 0.72
N MET A 117 -10.97 14.55 -0.44
CA MET A 117 -11.66 13.28 -0.59
C MET A 117 -10.76 12.09 -0.22
N ILE A 118 -9.53 12.04 -0.73
CA ILE A 118 -8.55 11.01 -0.37
C ILE A 118 -8.26 11.03 1.14
N CYS A 119 -8.15 12.23 1.73
CA CYS A 119 -7.94 12.40 3.17
C CYS A 119 -9.04 11.80 4.02
N ILE A 120 -10.28 12.06 3.63
CA ILE A 120 -11.45 11.51 4.30
C ILE A 120 -11.46 9.99 4.13
N MET A 121 -11.24 9.47 2.92
CA MET A 121 -11.24 8.02 2.64
C MET A 121 -10.23 7.25 3.50
N ILE A 122 -8.98 7.72 3.60
CA ILE A 122 -7.94 7.04 4.39
C ILE A 122 -8.27 7.07 5.89
N ARG A 123 -8.87 8.16 6.39
CA ARG A 123 -9.30 8.27 7.80
C ARG A 123 -10.56 7.44 8.09
N PHE A 124 -11.42 7.29 7.09
CA PHE A 124 -12.69 6.59 7.17
C PHE A 124 -12.53 5.07 7.10
N PHE A 125 -11.53 4.57 6.37
CA PHE A 125 -11.29 3.13 6.22
C PHE A 125 -11.11 2.40 7.58
N PRO A 126 -10.34 2.91 8.56
CA PRO A 126 -10.29 2.32 9.90
C PRO A 126 -11.63 2.36 10.65
N VAL A 127 -12.45 3.38 10.42
CA VAL A 127 -13.77 3.52 11.06
C VAL A 127 -14.73 2.48 10.49
N LEU A 128 -14.80 2.36 9.16
CA LEU A 128 -15.55 1.30 8.47
C LEU A 128 -15.20 -0.10 8.95
N SER A 129 -13.90 -0.37 9.14
CA SER A 129 -13.44 -1.66 9.64
C SER A 129 -13.98 -1.94 11.05
N LYS A 130 -13.97 -0.93 11.94
CA LYS A 130 -14.55 -1.05 13.30
C LYS A 130 -16.06 -1.25 13.27
N GLU A 131 -16.79 -0.51 12.44
CA GLU A 131 -18.23 -0.67 12.24
C GLU A 131 -18.57 -2.08 11.72
N SER A 132 -17.80 -2.57 10.76
CA SER A 132 -17.96 -3.92 10.21
C SER A 132 -17.77 -4.99 11.30
N VAL A 133 -16.77 -4.82 12.17
CA VAL A 133 -16.53 -5.73 13.30
C VAL A 133 -17.64 -5.60 14.35
N ALA A 134 -18.12 -4.39 14.64
CA ALA A 134 -19.22 -4.16 15.58
C ALA A 134 -20.52 -4.82 15.12
N ILE A 135 -20.89 -4.67 13.84
CA ILE A 135 -22.05 -5.32 13.23
C ILE A 135 -21.87 -6.84 13.28
N ARG A 136 -20.69 -7.35 12.91
CA ARG A 136 -20.39 -8.79 12.99
C ARG A 136 -20.53 -9.35 14.41
N ASN A 137 -20.07 -8.61 15.41
CA ASN A 137 -20.19 -9.02 16.80
C ASN A 137 -21.65 -8.93 17.30
N GLY A 138 -22.42 -7.93 16.84
CA GLY A 138 -23.85 -7.83 17.11
C GLY A 138 -24.66 -8.97 16.53
N MET A 139 -24.35 -9.42 15.30
CA MET A 139 -24.97 -10.60 14.70
C MET A 139 -24.65 -11.88 15.49
N LYS A 140 -23.37 -12.07 15.87
CA LYS A 140 -22.95 -13.20 16.71
C LYS A 140 -23.66 -13.22 18.06
N ALA A 141 -23.83 -12.05 18.70
CA ALA A 141 -24.54 -11.94 19.98
C ALA A 141 -26.03 -12.31 19.88
N ARG A 142 -26.65 -12.10 18.70
CA ARG A 142 -28.03 -12.52 18.40
C ARG A 142 -28.16 -14.00 18.04
N GLY A 143 -27.06 -14.77 18.09
CA GLY A 143 -27.04 -16.18 17.70
C GLY A 143 -27.11 -16.42 16.19
N ILE A 144 -26.99 -15.36 15.38
CA ILE A 144 -27.05 -15.43 13.91
C ILE A 144 -25.61 -15.61 13.41
N PHE A 145 -25.33 -16.75 12.76
CA PHE A 145 -24.03 -17.18 12.24
C PHE A 145 -22.93 -17.40 13.30
N SER A 146 -23.08 -18.44 14.13
CA SER A 146 -22.09 -18.88 15.11
C SER A 146 -20.89 -19.60 14.46
N GLY A 147 -21.07 -20.22 13.29
CA GLY A 147 -20.01 -20.84 12.50
C GLY A 147 -19.77 -20.18 11.13
N TRP A 148 -18.56 -20.33 10.56
CA TRP A 148 -18.27 -19.94 9.17
C TRP A 148 -19.12 -20.72 8.15
N GLN A 149 -19.59 -21.91 8.53
CA GLN A 149 -20.43 -22.77 7.70
C GLN A 149 -21.83 -22.19 7.48
N ASP A 150 -22.37 -21.45 8.46
CA ASP A 150 -23.71 -20.86 8.35
C ASP A 150 -23.73 -19.75 7.30
N TYR A 151 -22.64 -18.99 7.15
CA TYR A 151 -22.53 -17.91 6.14
C TYR A 151 -22.68 -18.45 4.71
N VAL A 152 -22.20 -19.67 4.47
CA VAL A 152 -22.29 -20.35 3.16
C VAL A 152 -23.67 -20.98 2.97
N LYS A 153 -24.30 -21.46 4.06
CA LYS A 153 -25.64 -22.06 4.02
C LYS A 153 -26.76 -21.03 3.78
N HIS A 154 -26.63 -19.81 4.30
CA HIS A 154 -27.66 -18.77 4.18
C HIS A 154 -27.08 -17.42 3.68
N PRO A 155 -26.63 -17.34 2.41
CA PRO A 155 -25.98 -16.15 1.86
C PRO A 155 -26.91 -14.93 1.80
N PHE A 156 -28.21 -15.13 1.52
CA PHE A 156 -29.20 -14.04 1.47
C PHE A 156 -29.43 -13.40 2.84
N LEU A 157 -29.55 -14.22 3.89
CA LEU A 157 -29.77 -13.75 5.25
C LEU A 157 -28.51 -13.08 5.81
N ALA A 158 -27.32 -13.56 5.42
CA ALA A 158 -26.04 -12.90 5.72
C ALA A 158 -25.94 -11.51 5.07
N TYR A 159 -26.37 -11.39 3.81
CA TYR A 159 -26.41 -10.13 3.11
C TYR A 159 -27.35 -9.13 3.79
N GLU A 160 -28.58 -9.54 4.09
CA GLU A 160 -29.59 -8.70 4.72
C GLU A 160 -29.14 -8.22 6.12
N CYS A 161 -28.60 -9.14 6.94
CA CYS A 161 -28.20 -8.82 8.31
C CYS A 161 -26.86 -8.06 8.42
N PHE A 162 -25.99 -8.13 7.41
CA PHE A 162 -24.67 -7.48 7.44
C PHE A 162 -24.60 -6.24 6.55
N ILE A 163 -24.94 -6.37 5.27
CA ILE A 163 -24.73 -5.34 4.26
C ILE A 163 -25.73 -4.19 4.43
N ILE A 164 -27.01 -4.47 4.69
CA ILE A 164 -28.02 -3.41 4.83
C ILE A 164 -27.71 -2.48 6.02
N PRO A 165 -27.43 -2.98 7.25
CA PRO A 165 -27.06 -2.12 8.36
C PRO A 165 -25.76 -1.35 8.11
N LEU A 166 -24.79 -1.96 7.44
CA LEU A 166 -23.53 -1.31 7.09
C LEU A 166 -23.75 -0.15 6.13
N ILE A 167 -24.59 -0.33 5.09
CA ILE A 167 -24.93 0.74 4.14
C ILE A 167 -25.62 1.90 4.86
N ILE A 168 -26.61 1.62 5.72
CA ILE A 168 -27.31 2.67 6.48
C ILE A 168 -26.33 3.45 7.37
N ARG A 169 -25.38 2.76 8.02
CA ARG A 169 -24.32 3.40 8.80
C ARG A 169 -23.41 4.28 7.94
N CYS A 170 -23.01 3.81 6.76
CA CYS A 170 -22.20 4.59 5.83
C CYS A 170 -22.89 5.87 5.37
N ILE A 171 -24.19 5.81 5.06
CA ILE A 171 -24.98 6.98 4.64
C ILE A 171 -25.02 8.02 5.77
N LYS A 172 -25.40 7.61 6.98
CA LYS A 172 -25.44 8.52 8.15
C LYS A 172 -24.08 9.16 8.44
N LEU A 173 -23.02 8.37 8.38
CA LEU A 173 -21.68 8.88 8.64
C LEU A 173 -21.21 9.84 7.53
N SER A 174 -21.61 9.63 6.28
CA SER A 174 -21.37 10.58 5.19
C SER A 174 -22.06 11.92 5.45
N ASP A 175 -23.33 11.91 5.89
CA ASP A 175 -24.08 13.12 6.21
C ASP A 175 -23.45 13.89 7.39
N GLU A 176 -23.08 13.17 8.45
CA GLU A 176 -22.37 13.75 9.61
C GLU A 176 -21.02 14.36 9.21
N LEU A 177 -20.27 13.70 8.33
CA LEU A 177 -19.00 14.20 7.81
C LEU A 177 -19.18 15.42 6.92
N GLY A 178 -20.22 15.43 6.07
CA GLY A 178 -20.58 16.57 5.22
C GLY A 178 -20.91 17.80 6.06
N ALA A 179 -21.84 17.66 7.01
CA ALA A 179 -22.23 18.74 7.92
C ALA A 179 -21.04 19.25 8.75
N THR A 180 -20.24 18.34 9.31
CA THR A 180 -19.05 18.70 10.10
C THR A 180 -17.99 19.41 9.25
N ALA A 181 -17.82 18.99 7.99
CA ALA A 181 -16.89 19.62 7.09
C ALA A 181 -17.34 21.04 6.72
N GLU A 182 -18.62 21.24 6.43
CA GLU A 182 -19.20 22.55 6.14
C GLU A 182 -19.05 23.51 7.34
N LEU A 183 -19.39 23.05 8.55
CA LEU A 183 -19.23 23.82 9.80
C LEU A 183 -17.76 24.19 10.08
N ARG A 184 -16.80 23.36 9.67
CA ARG A 184 -15.36 23.64 9.80
C ARG A 184 -14.82 24.51 8.66
N GLY A 185 -15.68 25.04 7.80
CA GLY A 185 -15.28 25.89 6.68
C GLY A 185 -14.57 25.10 5.58
N LEU A 186 -15.04 23.89 5.23
CA LEU A 186 -14.40 23.12 4.17
C LEU A 186 -14.40 23.89 2.83
N ASN A 187 -15.43 24.70 2.59
CA ASN A 187 -15.59 25.53 1.40
C ASN A 187 -15.00 26.94 1.54
N ALA A 188 -14.25 27.24 2.61
CA ALA A 188 -13.63 28.55 2.77
C ALA A 188 -12.52 28.76 1.73
N ASP A 189 -12.51 29.92 1.08
CA ASP A 189 -11.61 30.27 -0.04
C ASP A 189 -10.16 30.59 0.39
N LYS A 190 -9.85 30.39 1.68
CA LYS A 190 -8.54 30.71 2.27
C LYS A 190 -7.57 29.53 2.13
N ASN A 191 -6.29 29.85 1.92
CA ASN A 191 -5.23 28.84 1.85
C ASN A 191 -5.15 28.02 3.14
N ARG A 192 -5.13 26.69 2.99
CA ARG A 192 -5.07 25.77 4.13
C ARG A 192 -3.67 25.62 4.68
N THR A 193 -3.57 25.62 5.99
CA THR A 193 -2.34 25.31 6.74
C THR A 193 -2.36 23.85 7.19
N CYS A 194 -1.24 23.14 7.03
CA CYS A 194 -1.10 21.76 7.51
C CYS A 194 -0.31 21.74 8.82
N ILE A 195 -0.81 21.02 9.83
CA ILE A 195 -0.13 20.84 11.11
C ILE A 195 1.14 19.96 10.97
N TYR A 196 1.12 19.01 10.02
CA TYR A 196 2.27 18.16 9.73
C TYR A 196 3.27 18.87 8.81
N ASP A 197 4.44 19.17 9.36
CA ASP A 197 5.52 19.83 8.64
C ASP A 197 6.39 18.79 7.91
N VAL A 198 5.88 18.29 6.78
CA VAL A 198 6.62 17.38 5.88
C VAL A 198 7.63 18.21 5.09
N ARG A 199 8.83 18.38 5.62
CA ARG A 199 9.92 19.09 4.95
C ARG A 199 10.86 18.09 4.30
N PHE A 200 10.90 18.16 2.96
CA PHE A 200 11.85 17.43 2.13
C PHE A 200 13.27 17.80 2.59
N GLY A 201 13.94 16.85 3.23
CA GLY A 201 15.27 17.06 3.78
C GLY A 201 16.36 16.77 2.76
N LEU A 202 17.57 17.29 3.01
CA LEU A 202 18.77 16.94 2.23
C LEU A 202 19.05 15.42 2.25
N LYS A 203 18.64 14.72 3.32
CA LYS A 203 18.72 13.26 3.43
C LYS A 203 17.81 12.53 2.45
N ASP A 204 16.64 13.08 2.15
CA ASP A 204 15.70 12.52 1.16
C ASP A 204 16.26 12.66 -0.25
N VAL A 205 16.82 13.82 -0.57
CA VAL A 205 17.48 14.07 -1.87
C VAL A 205 18.65 13.11 -2.08
N PHE A 206 19.50 12.94 -1.06
CA PHE A 206 20.62 12.00 -1.13
C PHE A 206 20.14 10.55 -1.34
N ALA A 207 19.10 10.11 -0.63
CA ALA A 207 18.54 8.77 -0.79
C ALA A 207 17.98 8.53 -2.21
N VAL A 208 17.28 9.50 -2.79
CA VAL A 208 16.78 9.41 -4.18
C VAL A 208 17.93 9.34 -5.18
N ILE A 209 18.95 10.18 -5.03
CA ILE A 209 20.11 10.19 -5.93
C ILE A 209 20.86 8.86 -5.84
N VAL A 210 21.18 8.39 -4.64
CA VAL A 210 21.88 7.11 -4.46
C VAL A 210 21.08 5.96 -5.07
N TYR A 211 19.78 5.87 -4.77
CA TYR A 211 18.95 4.81 -5.34
C TYR A 211 18.87 4.88 -6.88
N GLY A 212 18.69 6.07 -7.44
CA GLY A 212 18.67 6.30 -8.87
C GLY A 212 19.99 5.91 -9.55
N THR A 213 21.13 6.29 -8.98
CA THR A 213 22.46 5.93 -9.51
C THR A 213 22.70 4.43 -9.47
N VAL A 214 22.33 3.74 -8.38
CA VAL A 214 22.54 2.29 -8.27
C VAL A 214 21.64 1.53 -9.25
N ILE A 215 20.38 1.94 -9.42
CA ILE A 215 19.50 1.33 -10.44
C ILE A 215 20.01 1.61 -11.86
N GLY A 216 20.47 2.83 -12.13
CA GLY A 216 21.06 3.18 -13.43
C GLY A 216 22.29 2.34 -13.73
N LEU A 217 23.17 2.13 -12.74
CA LEU A 217 24.33 1.25 -12.86
C LEU A 217 23.93 -0.21 -13.09
N ILE A 218 22.86 -0.70 -12.45
CA ILE A 218 22.34 -2.06 -12.69
C ILE A 218 21.84 -2.19 -14.13
N TYR A 219 21.27 -1.14 -14.72
CA TYR A 219 20.82 -1.15 -16.11
C TYR A 219 22.00 -1.16 -17.11
N PHE A 220 23.00 -0.30 -16.91
CA PHE A 220 24.15 -0.19 -17.83
C PHE A 220 25.23 -1.27 -17.62
N GLY A 221 25.38 -1.77 -16.39
CA GLY A 221 26.47 -2.66 -15.98
C GLY A 221 26.16 -4.16 -16.02
N ALA A 222 24.97 -4.57 -16.47
CA ALA A 222 24.54 -5.98 -16.52
C ALA A 222 24.16 -6.43 -17.93
#